data_AF-A0A6A7WBZ3-F1
#
_entry.id   AF-A0A6A7WBZ3-F1
#
_cell.length_a   1.000
_cell.length_b   1.000
_cell.length_c   1.000
_cell.angle_alpha   90.00
_cell.angle_beta   90.00
_cell.angle_gamma   90.00
#
_symmetry.space_group_name_H-M   'P 1'
#
loop_
_entity.id
_entity.type
_entity.pdbx_description
1 polymer ?
#
loop_
_entity_poly.entity_id
_entity_poly.type
_entity_poly.pdbx_seq_one_letter_code
_entity_poly.pdbx_strand_id
1 'polypeptide(L)'
;MPKKSAILNNVTEYSPEDLASYIQQGIVTFEELRNNTEGEFTAKMQLDVEKLLAGNEDGDFQTVMESNSIADLQDFLNKYPMGTAAHLDAVRQRKHELEATLAAEPVMQVDDIEEEEWQEIKDSCDVQLLESFKEKYPKTSHLFEINRLITEEKNKERNREKSPVVLKTMINKANSVEEVCKIIQELLENEMISVSTLLEVIEQDHNLLSSSVCNDIISKGILNRNDLSKCGVSDEFINKMLANTGIQNFEPARPLQTIKEPCTEVYFWGIPSSGKTCALGAILSAAKNGLVARSMIPDNNCQGFGYMNRLSSIFFPGRVCRLPGGTPVTSTYEMRFELEDQEHQIHQVACIDMAGELFTCMFMQDAGEQLRDDQQQALETLHNILLSNRSNNNKIHFFVVEYGAEKRLFNGLPQAEYLNSAAAHLNNMGLFDSNTDAIYVLISKVDKASYKGSLDDHLLKYMTKNYLGFYNNLLRICKEHNINNGRVNIVPFSIGEVCFKDYCLFDATSATKVVDLFIRYSYYEEKSWLQKLINMFKS
;
A
#
# COMPACT_ATOMS: atom_id res chain seq x y z
N MET A 1 -38.97 32.85 -2.91
CA MET A 1 -38.27 31.63 -3.35
C MET A 1 -36.84 31.67 -2.81
N PRO A 2 -36.36 30.61 -2.13
CA PRO A 2 -34.98 30.55 -1.66
C PRO A 2 -34.01 30.56 -2.84
N LYS A 3 -32.83 31.17 -2.66
CA LYS A 3 -31.76 31.16 -3.67
C LYS A 3 -31.09 29.79 -3.69
N LYS A 4 -30.64 29.33 -4.85
CA LYS A 4 -29.91 28.06 -5.06
C LYS A 4 -28.87 27.76 -3.98
N SER A 5 -28.01 28.73 -3.64
CA SER A 5 -26.98 28.57 -2.60
C SER A 5 -27.53 28.33 -1.19
N ALA A 6 -28.71 28.86 -0.87
CA ALA A 6 -29.36 28.64 0.42
C ALA A 6 -29.95 27.22 0.52
N ILE A 7 -30.41 26.66 -0.60
CA ILE A 7 -30.94 25.28 -0.67
C ILE A 7 -29.79 24.28 -0.51
N LEU A 8 -28.68 24.48 -1.22
CA LEU A 8 -27.51 23.59 -1.15
C LEU A 8 -26.82 23.63 0.23
N ASN A 9 -26.74 24.80 0.86
CA ASN A 9 -26.05 24.93 2.15
C ASN A 9 -26.90 24.54 3.37
N ASN A 10 -28.21 24.31 3.20
CA ASN A 10 -29.12 23.96 4.29
C ASN A 10 -30.08 22.83 3.86
N VAL A 11 -29.57 21.84 3.14
CA VAL A 11 -30.40 20.78 2.53
C VAL A 11 -31.22 20.01 3.57
N THR A 12 -30.73 19.93 4.82
CA THR A 12 -31.40 19.27 5.95
C THR A 12 -32.62 20.03 6.48
N GLU A 13 -32.79 21.31 6.12
CA GLU A 13 -33.93 22.13 6.55
C GLU A 13 -35.17 21.98 5.64
N TYR A 14 -35.04 21.26 4.52
CA TYR A 14 -36.11 21.09 3.53
C TYR A 14 -36.64 19.66 3.52
N SER A 15 -37.95 19.52 3.36
CA SER A 15 -38.57 18.20 3.19
C SER A 15 -38.24 17.60 1.81
N PRO A 16 -38.31 16.26 1.63
CA PRO A 16 -38.20 15.63 0.31
C PRO A 16 -39.17 16.22 -0.72
N GLU A 17 -40.36 16.64 -0.30
CA GLU A 17 -41.36 17.29 -1.15
C GLU A 17 -40.91 18.68 -1.60
N ASP A 18 -40.34 19.47 -0.69
CA ASP A 18 -39.77 20.79 -1.02
C ASP A 18 -38.61 20.65 -2.01
N LEU A 19 -37.71 19.68 -1.77
CA LEU A 19 -36.55 19.41 -2.63
C LEU A 19 -36.98 18.92 -4.02
N ALA A 20 -37.93 17.98 -4.10
CA ALA A 20 -38.49 17.54 -5.37
C ALA A 20 -39.14 18.71 -6.14
N SER A 21 -39.84 19.59 -5.45
CA SER A 21 -40.44 20.79 -6.04
C SER A 21 -39.39 21.77 -6.57
N TYR A 22 -38.29 22.00 -5.84
CA TYR A 22 -37.20 22.86 -6.29
C TYR A 22 -36.44 22.28 -7.50
N ILE A 23 -36.37 20.94 -7.61
CA ILE A 23 -35.85 20.25 -8.79
C ILE A 23 -36.78 20.45 -9.99
N GLN A 24 -38.09 20.24 -9.82
CA GLN A 24 -39.09 20.44 -10.88
C GLN A 24 -39.15 21.90 -11.36
N GLN A 25 -38.88 22.86 -10.48
CA GLN A 25 -38.80 24.28 -10.82
C GLN A 25 -37.43 24.70 -11.41
N GLY A 26 -36.46 23.78 -11.51
CA GLY A 26 -35.13 24.03 -12.09
C GLY A 26 -34.22 24.91 -11.24
N ILE A 27 -34.49 25.06 -9.94
CA ILE A 27 -33.71 25.93 -9.03
C ILE A 27 -32.40 25.24 -8.60
N VAL A 28 -32.46 23.92 -8.39
CA VAL A 28 -31.34 23.02 -8.09
C VAL A 28 -31.53 21.73 -8.89
N THR A 29 -30.45 21.03 -9.23
CA THR A 29 -30.55 19.68 -9.79
C THR A 29 -30.36 18.62 -8.71
N PHE A 30 -30.83 17.41 -8.96
CA PHE A 30 -30.62 16.28 -8.06
C PHE A 30 -29.11 15.99 -7.86
N GLU A 31 -28.32 16.13 -8.93
CA GLU A 31 -26.87 15.94 -8.90
C GLU A 31 -26.16 17.05 -8.10
N GLU A 32 -26.66 18.29 -8.14
CA GLU A 32 -26.16 19.38 -7.31
C GLU A 32 -26.46 19.15 -5.83
N LEU A 33 -27.66 18.66 -5.49
CA LEU A 33 -27.98 18.25 -4.12
C LEU A 33 -27.11 17.08 -3.66
N ARG A 34 -26.73 16.17 -4.55
CA ARG A 34 -25.87 15.02 -4.21
C ARG A 34 -24.40 15.41 -4.02
N ASN A 35 -23.87 16.27 -4.87
CA ASN A 35 -22.44 16.56 -4.93
C ASN A 35 -22.03 17.79 -4.11
N ASN A 36 -22.95 18.73 -3.86
CA ASN A 36 -22.62 20.04 -3.28
C ASN A 36 -23.25 20.27 -1.88
N THR A 37 -23.56 19.18 -1.15
CA THR A 37 -24.13 19.23 0.20
C THR A 37 -23.23 18.55 1.25
N GLU A 38 -21.96 18.29 0.91
CA GLU A 38 -20.97 17.63 1.81
C GLU A 38 -21.47 16.32 2.46
N GLY A 39 -22.41 15.63 1.82
CA GLY A 39 -22.99 14.37 2.31
C GLY A 39 -24.27 14.52 3.14
N GLU A 40 -24.77 15.74 3.34
CA GLU A 40 -26.00 16.02 4.08
C GLU A 40 -27.27 15.59 3.32
N PHE A 41 -27.22 15.54 1.99
CA PHE A 41 -28.29 14.91 1.20
C PHE A 41 -28.18 13.38 1.28
N THR A 42 -28.66 12.82 2.40
CA THR A 42 -28.48 11.40 2.72
C THR A 42 -29.12 10.45 1.70
N ALA A 43 -28.64 9.20 1.63
CA ALA A 43 -29.17 8.17 0.73
C ALA A 43 -30.68 7.91 0.90
N LYS A 44 -31.21 8.06 2.13
CA LYS A 44 -32.65 7.96 2.38
C LYS A 44 -33.41 9.13 1.75
N MET A 45 -32.90 10.35 1.93
CA MET A 45 -33.51 11.56 1.38
C MET A 45 -33.45 11.58 -0.15
N GLN A 46 -32.36 11.08 -0.73
CA GLN A 46 -32.22 10.82 -2.17
C GLN A 46 -33.35 9.92 -2.68
N LEU A 47 -33.54 8.76 -2.03
CA LEU A 47 -34.52 7.76 -2.45
C LEU A 47 -35.97 8.25 -2.29
N ASP A 48 -36.25 9.04 -1.26
CA ASP A 48 -37.58 9.64 -1.05
C ASP A 48 -37.88 10.74 -2.08
N VAL A 49 -36.90 11.59 -2.42
CA VAL A 49 -37.01 12.59 -3.51
C VAL A 49 -37.17 11.91 -4.87
N GLU A 50 -36.40 10.87 -5.16
CA GLU A 50 -36.52 10.08 -6.40
C GLU A 50 -37.91 9.46 -6.54
N LYS A 51 -38.48 8.90 -5.47
CA LYS A 51 -39.85 8.37 -5.46
C LYS A 51 -40.90 9.44 -5.75
N LEU A 52 -40.73 10.64 -5.20
CA LEU A 52 -41.65 11.76 -5.45
C LEU A 52 -41.55 12.28 -6.89
N LEU A 53 -40.35 12.26 -7.48
CA LEU A 53 -40.15 12.59 -8.88
C LEU A 53 -40.68 11.50 -9.83
N ALA A 54 -40.64 10.23 -9.41
CA ALA A 54 -41.15 9.09 -10.18
C ALA A 54 -42.69 8.90 -10.05
N GLY A 55 -43.30 9.39 -8.97
CA GLY A 55 -44.70 9.16 -8.58
C GLY A 55 -45.74 9.90 -9.41
N ASN A 56 -45.83 9.61 -10.71
CA ASN A 56 -46.99 9.74 -11.62
C ASN A 56 -46.64 9.44 -13.08
N GLU A 57 -45.38 9.10 -13.36
CA GLU A 57 -44.87 8.93 -14.73
C GLU A 57 -45.67 7.88 -15.51
N ASP A 58 -45.94 6.71 -14.93
CA ASP A 58 -46.63 5.61 -15.62
C ASP A 58 -48.05 5.98 -16.08
N GLY A 59 -48.78 6.75 -15.27
CA GLY A 59 -50.14 7.19 -15.60
C GLY A 59 -50.17 8.31 -16.63
N ASP A 60 -49.25 9.27 -16.50
CA ASP A 60 -49.07 10.35 -17.46
C ASP A 60 -48.54 9.82 -18.80
N PHE A 61 -47.70 8.78 -18.79
CA PHE A 61 -47.14 8.12 -19.98
C PHE A 61 -48.25 7.46 -20.79
N GLN A 62 -49.14 6.70 -20.15
CA GLN A 62 -50.29 6.10 -20.84
C GLN A 62 -51.17 7.17 -21.49
N THR A 63 -51.39 8.28 -20.79
CA THR A 63 -52.22 9.39 -21.29
C THR A 63 -51.55 10.12 -22.46
N VAL A 64 -50.25 10.40 -22.38
CA VAL A 64 -49.55 11.18 -23.42
C VAL A 64 -49.34 10.38 -24.71
N MET A 65 -49.17 9.06 -24.61
CA MET A 65 -48.99 8.19 -25.78
C MET A 65 -50.25 8.08 -26.65
N GLU A 66 -51.41 8.44 -26.10
CA GLU A 66 -52.68 8.56 -26.85
C GLU A 66 -52.90 9.97 -27.42
N SER A 67 -52.08 10.96 -27.06
CA SER A 67 -52.19 12.33 -27.57
C SER A 67 -51.61 12.45 -29.00
N ASN A 68 -52.26 13.30 -29.81
CA ASN A 68 -51.81 13.67 -31.16
C ASN A 68 -51.22 15.10 -31.20
N SER A 69 -50.78 15.61 -30.05
CA SER A 69 -50.17 16.94 -29.90
C SER A 69 -48.67 16.80 -29.64
N ILE A 70 -47.86 17.39 -30.52
CA ILE A 70 -46.39 17.47 -30.32
C ILE A 70 -46.05 18.23 -29.03
N ALA A 71 -46.87 19.23 -28.66
CA ALA A 71 -46.68 20.00 -27.44
C ALA A 71 -46.89 19.15 -26.19
N ASP A 72 -47.90 18.29 -26.17
CA ASP A 72 -48.19 17.42 -25.01
C ASP A 72 -47.08 16.37 -24.82
N LEU A 73 -46.58 15.79 -25.92
CA LEU A 73 -45.45 14.87 -25.91
C LEU A 73 -44.16 15.56 -25.43
N GLN A 74 -43.93 16.81 -25.84
CA GLN A 74 -42.79 17.60 -25.37
C GLN A 74 -42.93 17.99 -23.89
N ASP A 75 -44.12 18.33 -23.44
CA ASP A 75 -44.40 18.67 -22.04
C ASP A 75 -44.19 17.47 -21.13
N PHE A 76 -44.52 16.25 -21.57
CA PHE A 76 -44.17 15.03 -20.83
C PHE A 76 -42.65 14.84 -20.69
N LEU A 77 -41.88 15.01 -21.78
CA LEU A 77 -40.41 14.91 -21.74
C LEU A 77 -39.77 15.98 -20.85
N ASN A 78 -40.37 17.17 -20.80
CA ASN A 78 -39.91 18.26 -19.94
C ASN A 78 -40.28 18.02 -18.46
N LYS A 79 -41.44 17.40 -18.21
CA LYS A 79 -41.94 17.08 -16.87
C LYS A 79 -41.17 15.91 -16.23
N TYR A 80 -40.72 14.95 -17.04
CA TYR A 80 -39.97 13.76 -16.60
C TYR A 80 -38.60 13.64 -17.28
N PRO A 81 -37.68 14.60 -17.09
CA PRO A 81 -36.39 14.61 -17.79
C PRO A 81 -35.47 13.44 -17.41
N MET A 82 -35.73 12.80 -16.26
CA MET A 82 -35.05 11.60 -15.74
C MET A 82 -36.03 10.42 -15.60
N GLY A 83 -37.13 10.44 -16.36
CA GLY A 83 -38.09 9.34 -16.38
C GLY A 83 -37.49 8.03 -16.90
N THR A 84 -38.27 6.97 -16.83
CA THR A 84 -37.87 5.64 -17.28
C THR A 84 -37.43 5.69 -18.74
N ALA A 85 -36.21 5.21 -19.04
CA ALA A 85 -35.63 5.29 -20.38
C ALA A 85 -36.56 4.74 -21.48
N ALA A 86 -37.28 3.65 -21.19
CA ALA A 86 -38.26 3.07 -22.09
C ALA A 86 -39.44 4.02 -22.42
N HIS A 87 -39.93 4.80 -21.44
CA HIS A 87 -41.01 5.77 -21.67
C HIS A 87 -40.51 6.98 -22.44
N LEU A 88 -39.33 7.51 -22.10
CA LEU A 88 -38.74 8.66 -22.79
C LEU A 88 -38.44 8.35 -24.26
N ASP A 89 -37.91 7.17 -24.54
CA ASP A 89 -37.60 6.75 -25.91
C ASP A 89 -38.89 6.53 -26.72
N ALA A 90 -39.92 5.92 -26.12
CA ALA A 90 -41.21 5.74 -26.77
C ALA A 90 -41.91 7.08 -27.10
N VAL A 91 -41.90 8.05 -26.17
CA VAL A 91 -42.49 9.39 -26.39
C VAL A 91 -41.69 10.15 -27.46
N ARG A 92 -40.35 10.07 -27.46
CA ARG A 92 -39.50 10.69 -28.49
C ARG A 92 -39.75 10.11 -29.88
N GLN A 93 -39.85 8.78 -29.97
CA GLN A 93 -40.14 8.10 -31.23
C GLN A 93 -41.51 8.51 -31.76
N ARG A 94 -42.54 8.52 -30.91
CA ARG A 94 -43.90 8.91 -31.30
C ARG A 94 -43.97 10.37 -31.75
N LYS A 95 -43.26 11.27 -31.05
CA LYS A 95 -43.14 12.69 -31.42
C LYS A 95 -42.49 12.84 -32.80
N HIS A 96 -41.39 12.12 -33.04
CA HIS A 96 -40.68 12.14 -34.33
C HIS A 96 -41.57 11.61 -35.47
N GLU A 97 -42.37 10.56 -35.25
CA GLU A 97 -43.34 10.05 -36.22
C GLU A 97 -44.44 11.08 -36.55
N LEU A 98 -44.96 11.80 -35.55
CA LEU A 98 -45.95 12.86 -35.75
C LEU A 98 -45.36 14.06 -36.50
N GLU A 99 -44.14 14.47 -36.15
CA GLU A 99 -43.40 15.54 -36.83
C GLU A 99 -43.12 15.18 -38.30
N ALA A 100 -42.74 13.93 -38.57
CA ALA A 100 -42.54 13.42 -39.93
C ALA A 100 -43.84 13.36 -40.75
N THR A 101 -44.97 13.04 -40.11
CA THR A 101 -46.27 12.96 -40.78
C THR A 101 -46.84 14.37 -41.09
N LEU A 102 -46.56 15.36 -40.22
CA LEU A 102 -46.94 16.76 -40.44
C LEU A 102 -46.03 17.49 -41.45
N ALA A 103 -44.90 16.89 -41.82
CA ALA A 103 -43.89 17.47 -42.72
C ALA A 103 -43.97 17.01 -44.19
N ALA A 104 -44.98 16.24 -44.61
CA ALA A 104 -45.24 15.93 -46.03
C ALA A 104 -46.30 16.92 -46.58
N GLU A 105 -46.12 17.83 -47.54
CA GLU A 105 -45.19 18.10 -48.66
C GLU A 105 -45.22 19.64 -49.00
N PRO A 106 -44.40 20.23 -49.91
CA PRO A 106 -43.45 19.61 -50.86
C PRO A 106 -41.99 20.11 -50.79
N VAL A 107 -41.10 19.20 -51.22
CA VAL A 107 -39.72 19.30 -51.74
C VAL A 107 -39.04 20.68 -51.78
N MET A 108 -37.89 20.80 -51.10
CA MET A 108 -36.79 21.70 -51.46
C MET A 108 -35.46 20.92 -51.48
N GLN A 109 -34.66 21.20 -52.50
CA GLN A 109 -33.43 20.50 -52.91
C GLN A 109 -32.38 20.43 -51.80
N VAL A 110 -31.79 19.24 -51.61
CA VAL A 110 -30.53 19.06 -50.89
C VAL A 110 -29.44 19.54 -51.85
N ASP A 111 -28.66 20.55 -51.46
CA ASP A 111 -27.50 20.99 -52.25
C ASP A 111 -26.47 19.85 -52.26
N ASP A 112 -26.24 19.24 -53.43
CA ASP A 112 -25.32 18.10 -53.65
C ASP A 112 -23.90 18.35 -53.09
N ILE A 113 -23.53 19.61 -52.88
CA ILE A 113 -22.23 20.04 -52.35
C ILE A 113 -22.06 19.73 -50.86
N GLU A 114 -23.12 19.83 -50.03
CA GLU A 114 -23.02 19.55 -48.59
C GLU A 114 -22.75 18.05 -48.34
N GLU A 115 -23.43 17.18 -49.10
CA GLU A 115 -23.28 15.74 -48.96
C GLU A 115 -21.91 15.27 -49.46
N GLU A 116 -21.40 15.83 -50.57
CA GLU A 116 -20.03 15.55 -51.04
C GLU A 116 -18.98 15.95 -49.99
N GLU A 117 -19.07 17.16 -49.42
CA GLU A 117 -18.14 17.62 -48.38
C GLU A 117 -18.22 16.75 -47.10
N TRP A 118 -19.42 16.30 -46.73
CA TRP A 118 -19.59 15.38 -45.59
C TRP A 118 -18.89 14.03 -45.83
N GLN A 119 -19.04 13.44 -47.02
CA GLN A 119 -18.41 12.15 -47.36
C GLN A 119 -16.88 12.22 -47.31
N GLU A 120 -16.27 13.39 -47.57
CA GLU A 120 -14.83 13.59 -47.47
C GLU A 120 -14.32 13.70 -46.03
N ILE A 121 -15.10 14.32 -45.13
CA ILE A 121 -14.63 14.63 -43.77
C ILE A 121 -15.04 13.62 -42.70
N LYS A 122 -16.07 12.80 -42.93
CA LYS A 122 -16.64 11.89 -41.91
C LYS A 122 -15.61 10.91 -41.33
N ASP A 123 -14.58 10.57 -42.10
CA ASP A 123 -13.49 9.66 -41.73
C ASP A 123 -12.18 10.39 -41.38
N SER A 124 -12.15 11.73 -41.43
CA SER A 124 -10.92 12.54 -41.29
C SER A 124 -10.31 12.53 -39.89
N CYS A 125 -11.07 12.12 -38.87
CA CYS A 125 -10.70 12.16 -37.44
C CYS A 125 -10.20 13.54 -36.95
N ASP A 126 -10.44 14.62 -37.70
CA ASP A 126 -9.98 15.97 -37.40
C ASP A 126 -11.12 16.79 -36.80
N VAL A 127 -11.01 17.10 -35.51
CA VAL A 127 -12.01 17.87 -34.77
C VAL A 127 -12.19 19.28 -35.36
N GLN A 128 -11.14 19.91 -35.89
CA GLN A 128 -11.25 21.25 -36.48
C GLN A 128 -12.02 21.21 -37.80
N LEU A 129 -11.85 20.17 -38.61
CA LEU A 129 -12.61 20.00 -39.85
C LEU A 129 -14.10 19.72 -39.56
N LEU A 130 -14.39 18.88 -38.56
CA LEU A 130 -15.77 18.58 -38.13
C LEU A 130 -16.46 19.81 -37.51
N GLU A 131 -15.76 20.61 -36.69
CA GLU A 131 -16.28 21.86 -36.14
C GLU A 131 -16.48 22.92 -37.23
N SER A 132 -15.55 23.03 -38.18
CA SER A 132 -15.67 23.97 -39.32
C SER A 132 -16.84 23.62 -40.24
N PHE A 133 -17.08 22.33 -40.50
CA PHE A 133 -18.25 21.87 -41.27
C PHE A 133 -19.56 22.23 -40.58
N LYS A 134 -19.63 22.05 -39.25
CA LYS A 134 -20.79 22.42 -38.43
C LYS A 134 -21.06 23.93 -38.44
N GLU A 135 -20.02 24.77 -38.46
CA GLU A 135 -20.17 26.22 -38.60
C GLU A 135 -20.63 26.64 -40.00
N LYS A 136 -20.13 25.94 -41.03
CA LYS A 136 -20.47 26.19 -42.44
C LYS A 136 -21.91 25.76 -42.78
N TYR A 137 -22.41 24.67 -42.18
CA TYR A 137 -23.76 24.13 -42.40
C TYR A 137 -24.57 24.01 -41.08
N PRO A 138 -25.12 25.11 -40.54
CA PRO A 138 -25.76 25.12 -39.23
C PRO A 138 -27.06 24.30 -39.11
N LYS A 139 -27.63 23.88 -40.25
CA LYS A 139 -28.87 23.08 -40.34
C LYS A 139 -28.65 21.70 -40.95
N THR A 140 -27.40 21.22 -40.98
CA THR A 140 -27.05 19.92 -41.55
C THR A 140 -27.84 18.77 -40.91
N SER A 141 -28.25 17.79 -41.71
CA SER A 141 -28.87 16.55 -41.25
C SER A 141 -27.90 15.66 -40.47
N HIS A 142 -26.58 15.88 -40.63
CA HIS A 142 -25.51 15.07 -40.01
C HIS A 142 -25.07 15.56 -38.63
N LEU A 143 -25.77 16.55 -38.05
CA LEU A 143 -25.38 17.21 -36.80
C LEU A 143 -25.16 16.23 -35.63
N PHE A 144 -25.99 15.19 -35.54
CA PHE A 144 -25.86 14.15 -34.51
C PHE A 144 -24.55 13.38 -34.66
N GLU A 145 -24.23 12.93 -35.87
CA GLU A 145 -23.04 12.15 -36.17
C GLU A 145 -21.76 12.96 -35.95
N ILE A 146 -21.76 14.23 -36.38
CA ILE A 146 -20.66 15.17 -36.15
C ILE A 146 -20.38 15.33 -34.65
N ASN A 147 -21.41 15.54 -33.83
CA ASN A 147 -21.23 15.68 -32.39
C ASN A 147 -20.77 14.35 -31.74
N ARG A 148 -21.22 13.20 -32.25
CA ARG A 148 -20.75 11.88 -31.79
C ARG A 148 -19.26 11.71 -32.07
N LEU A 149 -18.82 11.96 -33.30
CA LEU A 149 -17.41 11.86 -33.72
C LEU A 149 -16.51 12.84 -32.95
N ILE A 150 -16.92 14.10 -32.79
CA ILE A 150 -16.18 15.08 -31.97
C ILE A 150 -16.07 14.61 -30.51
N THR A 151 -17.14 14.05 -29.95
CA THR A 151 -17.14 13.55 -28.57
C THR A 151 -16.26 12.31 -28.43
N GLU A 152 -16.30 11.40 -29.39
CA GLU A 152 -15.43 10.22 -29.45
C GLU A 152 -13.95 10.63 -29.54
N GLU A 153 -13.58 11.57 -30.41
CA GLU A 153 -12.21 12.05 -30.55
C GLU A 153 -11.75 12.86 -29.33
N LYS A 154 -12.57 13.78 -28.79
CA LYS A 154 -12.23 14.49 -27.54
C LYS A 154 -12.11 13.54 -26.35
N ASN A 155 -12.89 12.45 -26.32
CA ASN A 155 -12.74 11.40 -25.31
C ASN A 155 -11.48 10.56 -25.53
N LYS A 156 -11.08 10.27 -26.77
CA LYS A 156 -9.79 9.63 -27.07
C LYS A 156 -8.62 10.53 -26.67
N GLU A 157 -8.65 11.82 -26.96
CA GLU A 157 -7.64 12.81 -26.51
C GLU A 157 -7.57 12.89 -24.98
N ARG A 158 -8.72 13.02 -24.31
CA ARG A 158 -8.81 13.03 -22.84
C ARG A 158 -8.40 11.70 -22.20
N ASN A 159 -8.49 10.59 -22.94
CA ASN A 159 -7.99 9.28 -22.52
C ASN A 159 -6.49 9.06 -22.83
N ARG A 160 -5.93 9.74 -23.85
CA ARG A 160 -4.50 9.77 -24.16
C ARG A 160 -3.69 10.55 -23.12
N GLU A 161 -4.31 11.49 -22.42
CA GLU A 161 -3.72 12.20 -21.27
C GLU A 161 -3.75 11.41 -19.94
N LYS A 162 -3.99 10.09 -19.94
CA LYS A 162 -4.03 9.29 -18.70
C LYS A 162 -2.63 9.14 -18.06
N SER A 163 -2.39 10.11 -17.20
CA SER A 163 -1.23 10.46 -16.38
C SER A 163 -0.45 9.29 -15.74
N PRO A 164 0.89 9.44 -15.58
CA PRO A 164 1.76 8.67 -14.67
C PRO A 164 1.11 8.21 -13.35
N VAL A 165 0.21 9.03 -12.80
CA VAL A 165 -0.53 8.76 -11.55
C VAL A 165 -1.48 7.55 -11.68
N VAL A 166 -2.18 7.39 -12.80
CA VAL A 166 -3.12 6.29 -13.03
C VAL A 166 -2.35 4.97 -13.12
N LEU A 167 -1.27 4.95 -13.92
CA LEU A 167 -0.40 3.79 -14.06
C LEU A 167 0.15 3.35 -12.69
N LYS A 168 0.71 4.30 -11.91
CA LYS A 168 1.18 4.01 -10.55
C LYS A 168 0.08 3.43 -9.66
N THR A 169 -1.13 3.97 -9.75
CA THR A 169 -2.27 3.51 -8.95
C THR A 169 -2.70 2.09 -9.32
N MET A 170 -2.72 1.77 -10.62
CA MET A 170 -3.07 0.42 -11.10
C MET A 170 -1.99 -0.60 -10.71
N ILE A 171 -0.71 -0.26 -10.89
CA ILE A 171 0.41 -1.11 -10.46
C ILE A 171 0.37 -1.38 -8.95
N ASN A 172 0.11 -0.36 -8.13
CA ASN A 172 0.07 -0.50 -6.68
C ASN A 172 -1.14 -1.28 -6.14
N LYS A 173 -2.21 -1.42 -6.94
CA LYS A 173 -3.40 -2.23 -6.61
C LYS A 173 -3.30 -3.67 -7.09
N ALA A 174 -2.39 -3.97 -8.01
CA ALA A 174 -2.21 -5.31 -8.55
C ALA A 174 -1.68 -6.27 -7.47
N ASN A 175 -2.17 -7.49 -7.50
CA ASN A 175 -1.90 -8.52 -6.49
C ASN A 175 -0.81 -9.51 -6.92
N SER A 176 -0.44 -9.53 -8.20
CA SER A 176 0.57 -10.45 -8.72
C SER A 176 1.47 -9.81 -9.79
N VAL A 177 2.60 -10.46 -10.06
CA VAL A 177 3.55 -10.07 -11.11
C VAL A 177 2.87 -10.12 -12.48
N GLU A 178 2.09 -11.17 -12.73
CA GLU A 178 1.35 -11.38 -13.98
C GLU A 178 0.32 -10.29 -14.22
N GLU A 179 -0.39 -9.86 -13.17
CA GLU A 179 -1.36 -8.78 -13.24
C GLU A 179 -0.69 -7.45 -13.57
N VAL A 180 0.44 -7.12 -12.93
CA VAL A 180 1.21 -5.91 -13.24
C VAL A 180 1.69 -5.92 -14.70
N CYS A 181 2.26 -7.03 -15.16
CA CYS A 181 2.74 -7.16 -16.53
C CYS A 181 1.60 -7.02 -17.55
N LYS A 182 0.44 -7.62 -17.26
CA LYS A 182 -0.75 -7.51 -18.11
C LYS A 182 -1.25 -6.07 -18.18
N ILE A 183 -1.35 -5.37 -17.05
CA ILE A 183 -1.74 -3.95 -17.01
C ILE A 183 -0.81 -3.11 -17.89
N ILE A 184 0.50 -3.25 -17.74
CA ILE A 184 1.48 -2.48 -18.53
C ILE A 184 1.30 -2.77 -20.03
N GLN A 185 1.18 -4.05 -20.39
CA GLN A 185 1.05 -4.48 -21.77
C GLN A 185 -0.24 -3.95 -22.41
N GLU A 186 -1.40 -4.15 -21.76
CA GLU A 186 -2.69 -3.67 -22.28
C GLU A 186 -2.74 -2.15 -22.42
N LEU A 187 -2.12 -1.40 -21.50
CA LEU A 187 -2.09 0.05 -21.59
C LEU A 187 -1.20 0.54 -22.74
N LEU A 188 -0.11 -0.16 -23.04
CA LEU A 188 0.77 0.16 -24.18
C LEU A 188 0.12 -0.23 -25.52
N GLU A 189 -0.45 -1.44 -25.60
CA GLU A 189 -1.11 -1.95 -26.82
C GLU A 189 -2.32 -1.11 -27.23
N ASN A 190 -3.07 -0.58 -26.25
CA ASN A 190 -4.20 0.31 -26.50
C ASN A 190 -3.80 1.79 -26.63
N GLU A 191 -2.50 2.11 -26.70
CA GLU A 191 -1.96 3.48 -26.77
C GLU A 191 -2.45 4.41 -25.62
N MET A 192 -2.81 3.83 -24.48
CA MET A 192 -3.28 4.54 -23.29
C MET A 192 -2.13 5.14 -22.49
N ILE A 193 -0.93 4.55 -22.60
CA ILE A 193 0.35 5.10 -22.14
C ILE A 193 1.39 4.90 -23.23
N SER A 194 2.48 5.68 -23.19
CA SER A 194 3.68 5.41 -23.98
C SER A 194 4.76 4.74 -23.14
N VAL A 195 5.79 4.21 -23.81
CA VAL A 195 7.02 3.75 -23.14
C VAL A 195 7.67 4.88 -22.34
N SER A 196 7.63 6.14 -22.83
CA SER A 196 8.19 7.27 -22.08
C SER A 196 7.44 7.52 -20.77
N THR A 197 6.12 7.37 -20.75
CA THR A 197 5.31 7.44 -19.51
C THR A 197 5.72 6.34 -18.53
N LEU A 198 5.94 5.12 -19.01
CA LEU A 198 6.42 4.01 -18.17
C LEU A 198 7.82 4.32 -17.59
N LEU A 199 8.72 4.88 -18.38
CA LEU A 199 10.07 5.24 -17.93
C LEU A 199 10.05 6.39 -16.92
N GLU A 200 9.18 7.37 -17.10
CA GLU A 200 8.98 8.49 -16.16
C GLU A 200 8.53 7.98 -14.78
N VAL A 201 7.56 7.04 -14.73
CA VAL A 201 7.10 6.51 -13.44
C VAL A 201 8.15 5.65 -12.75
N ILE A 202 8.98 4.94 -13.51
CA ILE A 202 10.11 4.15 -12.98
C ILE A 202 11.19 5.09 -12.45
N GLU A 203 11.55 6.14 -13.17
CA GLU A 203 12.54 7.14 -12.74
C GLU A 203 12.12 7.81 -11.43
N GLN A 204 10.83 8.09 -11.26
CA GLN A 204 10.28 8.67 -10.04
C GLN A 204 10.26 7.69 -8.84
N ASP A 205 10.21 6.39 -9.08
CA ASP A 205 10.22 5.34 -8.05
C ASP A 205 10.82 4.05 -8.59
N HIS A 206 12.12 3.84 -8.33
CA HIS A 206 12.84 2.62 -8.72
C HIS A 206 12.29 1.33 -8.07
N ASN A 207 11.38 1.46 -7.10
CA ASN A 207 10.69 0.36 -6.44
C ASN A 207 9.23 0.22 -6.87
N LEU A 208 8.78 0.91 -7.93
CA LEU A 208 7.44 0.74 -8.46
C LEU A 208 7.21 -0.69 -8.95
N LEU A 209 8.18 -1.23 -9.70
CA LEU A 209 8.16 -2.57 -10.27
C LEU A 209 9.10 -3.51 -9.50
N SER A 210 8.73 -4.78 -9.39
CA SER A 210 9.64 -5.80 -8.84
C SER A 210 10.66 -6.26 -9.89
N SER A 211 11.71 -6.95 -9.46
CA SER A 211 12.70 -7.52 -10.38
C SER A 211 12.09 -8.51 -11.36
N SER A 212 11.09 -9.27 -10.91
CA SER A 212 10.34 -10.21 -11.74
C SER A 212 9.53 -9.51 -12.82
N VAL A 213 8.83 -8.42 -12.50
CA VAL A 213 8.10 -7.61 -13.48
C VAL A 213 9.07 -7.01 -14.50
N CYS A 214 10.17 -6.41 -14.05
CA CYS A 214 11.19 -5.84 -14.94
C CYS A 214 11.79 -6.90 -15.88
N ASN A 215 12.11 -8.09 -15.38
CA ASN A 215 12.60 -9.19 -16.21
C ASN A 215 11.56 -9.65 -17.24
N ASP A 216 10.28 -9.74 -16.86
CA ASP A 216 9.21 -10.16 -17.76
C ASP A 216 9.00 -9.14 -18.89
N ILE A 217 8.86 -7.84 -18.58
CA ILE A 217 8.67 -6.80 -19.61
C ILE A 217 9.90 -6.64 -20.51
N ILE A 218 11.11 -6.88 -20.00
CA ILE A 218 12.33 -6.94 -20.84
C ILE A 218 12.31 -8.16 -21.76
N SER A 219 11.93 -9.33 -21.25
CA SER A 219 11.86 -10.55 -22.05
C SER A 219 10.84 -10.46 -23.19
N LYS A 220 9.77 -9.68 -22.98
CA LYS A 220 8.76 -9.35 -23.99
C LYS A 220 9.18 -8.25 -24.97
N GLY A 221 10.34 -7.63 -24.77
CA GLY A 221 10.83 -6.55 -25.62
C GLY A 221 10.13 -5.20 -25.41
N ILE A 222 9.36 -5.04 -24.33
CA ILE A 222 8.68 -3.77 -23.99
C ILE A 222 9.72 -2.72 -23.56
N LEU A 223 10.63 -3.13 -22.67
CA LEU A 223 11.78 -2.33 -22.25
C LEU A 223 13.07 -3.09 -22.58
N ASN A 224 14.19 -2.37 -22.58
CA ASN A 224 15.51 -2.95 -22.63
C ASN A 224 16.40 -2.43 -21.48
N ARG A 225 17.60 -3.01 -21.38
CA ARG A 225 18.61 -2.63 -20.39
C ARG A 225 18.87 -1.11 -20.35
N ASN A 226 19.06 -0.49 -21.51
CA ASN A 226 19.43 0.91 -21.62
C ASN A 226 18.30 1.84 -21.17
N ASP A 227 17.05 1.39 -21.27
CA ASP A 227 15.91 2.17 -20.80
C ASP A 227 15.93 2.29 -19.27
N LEU A 228 16.21 1.18 -18.56
CA LEU A 228 16.38 1.20 -17.10
C LEU A 228 17.57 2.08 -16.67
N SER A 229 18.68 2.02 -17.40
CA SER A 229 19.85 2.89 -17.13
C SER A 229 19.50 4.38 -17.29
N LYS A 230 18.67 4.74 -18.29
CA LYS A 230 18.20 6.13 -18.48
C LYS A 230 17.30 6.62 -17.35
N CYS A 231 16.58 5.73 -16.68
CA CYS A 231 15.80 6.05 -15.48
C CYS A 231 16.66 6.24 -14.21
N GLY A 232 17.99 6.26 -14.34
CA GLY A 232 18.91 6.44 -13.21
C GLY A 232 19.16 5.19 -12.38
N VAL A 233 18.73 3.99 -12.85
CA VAL A 233 19.04 2.74 -12.16
C VAL A 233 20.49 2.34 -12.46
N SER A 234 21.27 2.06 -11.41
CA SER A 234 22.68 1.69 -11.57
C SER A 234 22.85 0.35 -12.31
N ASP A 235 23.94 0.24 -13.06
CA ASP A 235 24.28 -1.01 -13.77
C ASP A 235 24.43 -2.20 -12.83
N GLU A 236 24.82 -1.98 -11.57
CA GLU A 236 24.97 -3.06 -10.58
C GLU A 236 23.61 -3.69 -10.24
N PHE A 237 22.58 -2.87 -10.02
CA PHE A 237 21.21 -3.36 -9.81
C PHE A 237 20.67 -4.08 -11.05
N ILE A 238 20.85 -3.49 -12.24
CA ILE A 238 20.37 -4.07 -13.49
C ILE A 238 21.06 -5.43 -13.74
N ASN A 239 22.38 -5.52 -13.54
CA ASN A 239 23.13 -6.77 -13.68
C ASN A 239 22.64 -7.86 -12.72
N LYS A 240 22.38 -7.51 -11.45
CA LYS A 240 21.86 -8.47 -10.46
C LYS A 240 20.46 -8.94 -10.80
N MET A 241 19.59 -8.03 -11.22
CA MET A 241 18.23 -8.33 -11.65
C MET A 241 18.22 -9.30 -12.85
N LEU A 242 19.00 -9.00 -13.89
CA LEU A 242 19.09 -9.83 -15.11
C LEU A 242 19.75 -11.19 -14.88
N ALA A 243 20.67 -11.30 -13.91
CA ALA A 243 21.23 -12.59 -13.50
C ALA A 243 20.17 -13.52 -12.89
N ASN A 244 19.03 -12.96 -12.45
CA ASN A 244 17.86 -13.68 -11.95
C ASN A 244 18.18 -14.75 -10.90
N THR A 245 19.09 -14.43 -9.96
CA THR A 245 19.47 -15.36 -8.90
C THR A 245 18.29 -15.60 -7.97
N GLY A 246 17.88 -16.85 -7.75
CA GLY A 246 16.69 -17.17 -6.95
C GLY A 246 16.67 -16.55 -5.55
N ILE A 247 15.46 -16.29 -5.03
CA ILE A 247 15.26 -15.81 -3.65
C ILE A 247 15.69 -16.91 -2.68
N GLN A 248 16.37 -16.50 -1.61
CA GLN A 248 16.67 -17.42 -0.53
C GLN A 248 15.41 -17.65 0.31
N ASN A 249 14.84 -18.85 0.16
CA ASN A 249 13.68 -19.30 0.94
C ASN A 249 14.13 -20.03 2.21
N PHE A 250 13.24 -20.03 3.20
CA PHE A 250 13.47 -20.62 4.51
C PHE A 250 12.47 -21.73 4.79
N GLU A 251 12.96 -22.84 5.31
CA GLU A 251 12.13 -23.98 5.71
C GLU A 251 11.47 -23.69 7.07
N PRO A 252 10.19 -24.06 7.27
CA PRO A 252 9.51 -23.87 8.54
C PRO A 252 10.31 -24.39 9.74
N ALA A 253 10.28 -23.62 10.83
CA ALA A 253 11.01 -23.96 12.03
C ALA A 253 10.37 -25.17 12.75
N ARG A 254 11.19 -26.08 13.27
CA ARG A 254 10.71 -27.11 14.21
C ARG A 254 10.27 -26.45 15.53
N PRO A 255 9.27 -26.98 16.27
CA PRO A 255 8.83 -26.38 17.52
C PRO A 255 9.98 -26.21 18.53
N LEU A 256 10.08 -25.01 19.11
CA LEU A 256 11.07 -24.68 20.14
C LEU A 256 10.50 -24.97 21.53
N GLN A 257 11.26 -25.67 22.36
CA GLN A 257 10.78 -26.10 23.70
C GLN A 257 11.35 -25.24 24.82
N THR A 258 12.64 -24.92 24.74
CA THR A 258 13.42 -24.13 25.71
C THR A 258 14.52 -23.38 24.97
N ILE A 259 15.02 -22.30 25.57
CA ILE A 259 16.25 -21.61 25.15
C ILE A 259 17.34 -21.97 26.15
N LYS A 260 18.52 -22.34 25.67
CA LYS A 260 19.63 -22.81 26.53
C LYS A 260 20.31 -21.62 27.22
N GLU A 261 20.59 -21.78 28.50
CA GLU A 261 21.34 -20.83 29.33
C GLU A 261 22.84 -21.23 29.43
N PRO A 262 23.76 -20.28 29.70
CA PRO A 262 23.56 -18.84 29.79
C PRO A 262 23.70 -18.14 28.42
N CYS A 263 22.82 -17.18 28.12
CA CYS A 263 22.98 -16.25 27.00
C CYS A 263 22.12 -14.98 27.23
N THR A 264 22.23 -14.02 26.31
CA THR A 264 21.27 -12.92 26.19
C THR A 264 20.33 -13.17 25.01
N GLU A 265 19.04 -13.14 25.28
CA GLU A 265 17.99 -13.34 24.29
C GLU A 265 17.57 -12.01 23.67
N VAL A 266 17.52 -11.95 22.34
CA VAL A 266 17.16 -10.75 21.59
C VAL A 266 15.95 -11.05 20.72
N TYR A 267 14.80 -10.49 21.08
CA TYR A 267 13.53 -10.75 20.39
C TYR A 267 13.20 -9.65 19.38
N PHE A 268 12.83 -10.05 18.16
CA PHE A 268 12.36 -9.15 17.11
C PHE A 268 10.84 -9.28 16.91
N TRP A 269 10.11 -8.26 17.33
CA TRP A 269 8.65 -8.17 17.30
C TRP A 269 8.17 -7.30 16.13
N GLY A 270 7.02 -7.61 15.55
CA GLY A 270 6.38 -6.76 14.56
C GLY A 270 5.58 -7.52 13.51
N ILE A 271 4.68 -6.81 12.84
CA ILE A 271 3.76 -7.36 11.85
C ILE A 271 4.48 -7.84 10.56
N PRO A 272 3.79 -8.55 9.64
CA PRO A 272 4.36 -8.92 8.35
C PRO A 272 4.87 -7.70 7.57
N SER A 273 5.92 -7.90 6.76
CA SER A 273 6.53 -6.87 5.90
C SER A 273 7.14 -5.65 6.60
N SER A 274 7.15 -5.61 7.94
CA SER A 274 7.77 -4.53 8.73
C SER A 274 9.29 -4.42 8.60
N GLY A 275 9.95 -5.41 7.99
CA GLY A 275 11.40 -5.42 7.74
C GLY A 275 12.22 -6.22 8.76
N LYS A 276 11.61 -7.02 9.65
CA LYS A 276 12.30 -7.85 10.66
C LYS A 276 13.40 -8.72 10.08
N THR A 277 13.04 -9.60 9.15
CA THR A 277 13.97 -10.57 8.52
C THR A 277 15.12 -9.87 7.81
N CYS A 278 14.84 -8.77 7.10
CA CYS A 278 15.88 -7.96 6.46
C CYS A 278 16.80 -7.30 7.48
N ALA A 279 16.25 -6.71 8.54
CA ALA A 279 17.03 -6.08 9.59
C ALA A 279 17.93 -7.08 10.31
N LEU A 280 17.37 -8.22 10.71
CA LEU A 280 18.12 -9.30 11.33
C LEU A 280 19.20 -9.88 10.41
N GLY A 281 18.89 -10.14 9.13
CA GLY A 281 19.88 -10.59 8.15
C GLY A 281 21.03 -9.59 8.00
N ALA A 282 20.73 -8.30 7.97
CA ALA A 282 21.72 -7.23 7.92
C ALA A 282 22.59 -7.19 9.19
N ILE A 283 21.97 -7.31 10.38
CA ILE A 283 22.67 -7.36 11.68
C ILE A 283 23.61 -8.57 11.75
N LEU A 284 23.12 -9.77 11.42
CA LEU A 284 23.94 -10.98 11.43
C LEU A 284 25.06 -10.94 10.39
N SER A 285 24.81 -10.35 9.22
CA SER A 285 25.85 -10.16 8.20
C SER A 285 26.93 -9.18 8.67
N ALA A 286 26.54 -8.10 9.36
CA ALA A 286 27.46 -7.13 9.96
C ALA A 286 28.23 -7.71 11.16
N ALA A 287 27.61 -8.59 11.95
CA ALA A 287 28.30 -9.29 13.03
C ALA A 287 29.35 -10.29 12.49
N LYS A 288 29.03 -10.98 11.40
CA LYS A 288 29.90 -12.00 10.79
C LYS A 288 31.08 -11.42 10.00
N ASN A 289 30.95 -10.22 9.43
CA ASN A 289 31.93 -9.69 8.48
C ASN A 289 33.15 -9.00 9.11
N GLY A 290 33.25 -8.94 10.44
CA GLY A 290 34.41 -8.37 11.13
C GLY A 290 34.36 -6.86 11.34
N LEU A 291 33.28 -6.16 10.98
CA LEU A 291 33.19 -4.70 11.10
C LEU A 291 33.12 -4.20 12.55
N VAL A 292 32.42 -4.93 13.42
CA VAL A 292 32.15 -4.54 14.81
C VAL A 292 32.65 -5.59 15.79
N ALA A 293 32.15 -6.81 15.64
CA ALA A 293 32.71 -7.98 16.31
C ALA A 293 33.91 -8.50 15.52
N ARG A 294 34.92 -9.00 16.20
CA ARG A 294 36.08 -9.66 15.58
C ARG A 294 35.70 -10.98 14.95
N SER A 295 34.81 -11.72 15.61
CA SER A 295 34.31 -12.99 15.12
C SER A 295 32.88 -13.23 15.59
N MET A 296 32.12 -13.96 14.78
CA MET A 296 30.81 -14.51 15.12
C MET A 296 30.87 -16.02 14.91
N ILE A 297 30.63 -16.80 15.97
CA ILE A 297 30.68 -18.26 15.92
C ILE A 297 29.28 -18.83 16.17
N PRO A 298 28.59 -19.34 15.14
CA PRO A 298 27.34 -20.07 15.27
C PRO A 298 27.39 -21.28 16.21
N ASP A 299 26.36 -21.48 17.04
CA ASP A 299 26.14 -22.76 17.73
C ASP A 299 25.48 -23.76 16.77
N ASN A 300 26.20 -24.82 16.41
CA ASN A 300 25.73 -25.88 15.52
C ASN A 300 24.49 -26.63 16.04
N ASN A 301 24.17 -26.52 17.33
CA ASN A 301 23.08 -27.23 17.98
C ASN A 301 21.81 -26.37 18.15
N CYS A 302 21.85 -25.08 17.79
CA CYS A 302 20.67 -24.21 17.89
C CYS A 302 19.60 -24.60 16.86
N GLN A 303 18.33 -24.32 17.17
CA GLN A 303 17.20 -24.73 16.33
C GLN A 303 17.23 -24.01 14.96
N GLY A 304 17.65 -22.77 14.93
CA GLY A 304 17.76 -21.92 13.76
C GLY A 304 19.13 -21.92 13.08
N PHE A 305 20.01 -22.91 13.30
CA PHE A 305 21.37 -22.92 12.73
C PHE A 305 21.39 -22.71 11.20
N GLY A 306 20.55 -23.45 10.48
CA GLY A 306 20.46 -23.32 9.02
C GLY A 306 19.91 -21.96 8.58
N TYR A 307 18.92 -21.44 9.31
CA TYR A 307 18.32 -20.12 9.08
C TYR A 307 19.34 -18.99 9.27
N MET A 308 20.06 -19.00 10.40
CA MET A 308 21.11 -18.03 10.72
C MET A 308 22.25 -18.01 9.69
N ASN A 309 22.74 -19.18 9.27
CA ASN A 309 23.84 -19.26 8.30
C ASN A 309 23.42 -18.71 6.93
N ARG A 310 22.16 -18.93 6.53
CA ARG A 310 21.58 -18.36 5.33
C ARG A 310 21.47 -16.83 5.46
N LEU A 311 20.81 -16.34 6.50
CA LEU A 311 20.62 -14.90 6.76
C LEU A 311 21.93 -14.12 6.86
N SER A 312 22.91 -14.63 7.61
CA SER A 312 24.22 -13.98 7.80
C SER A 312 25.10 -13.95 6.56
N SER A 313 24.67 -14.56 5.47
CA SER A 313 25.41 -14.63 4.20
C SER A 313 24.72 -13.85 3.07
N ILE A 314 23.67 -13.09 3.39
CA ILE A 314 22.90 -12.33 2.40
C ILE A 314 23.60 -11.04 2.04
N PHE A 315 24.03 -10.27 3.04
CA PHE A 315 24.42 -8.89 2.85
C PHE A 315 25.94 -8.70 2.89
N PHE A 316 26.46 -8.01 1.89
CA PHE A 316 27.87 -7.68 1.75
C PHE A 316 28.02 -6.16 1.63
N PRO A 317 28.69 -5.48 2.58
CA PRO A 317 28.78 -4.02 2.58
C PRO A 317 29.29 -3.46 1.25
N GLY A 318 28.61 -2.43 0.74
CA GLY A 318 28.97 -1.77 -0.52
C GLY A 318 28.71 -2.61 -1.77
N ARG A 319 27.86 -3.64 -1.70
CA ARG A 319 27.44 -4.46 -2.86
C ARG A 319 25.93 -4.53 -2.98
N VAL A 320 25.45 -4.71 -4.20
CA VAL A 320 24.05 -5.04 -4.46
C VAL A 320 23.76 -6.49 -4.03
N CYS A 321 22.86 -6.64 -3.07
CA CYS A 321 22.44 -7.89 -2.46
C CYS A 321 20.94 -8.12 -2.71
N ARG A 322 20.51 -9.37 -2.85
CA ARG A 322 19.09 -9.73 -2.96
C ARG A 322 18.48 -9.84 -1.56
N LEU A 323 17.32 -9.24 -1.35
CA LEU A 323 16.63 -9.31 -0.06
C LEU A 323 16.14 -10.74 0.25
N PRO A 324 16.11 -11.14 1.53
CA PRO A 324 15.56 -12.44 1.93
C PRO A 324 14.07 -12.56 1.62
N GLY A 325 13.59 -13.80 1.44
CA GLY A 325 12.16 -14.08 1.49
C GLY A 325 11.57 -13.83 2.88
N GLY A 326 10.23 -13.86 2.97
CA GLY A 326 9.55 -13.73 4.26
C GLY A 326 9.81 -14.93 5.18
N THR A 327 9.81 -14.68 6.49
CA THR A 327 9.78 -15.74 7.51
C THR A 327 8.50 -16.58 7.32
N PRO A 328 8.57 -17.93 7.33
CA PRO A 328 7.39 -18.77 7.18
C PRO A 328 6.31 -18.47 8.23
N VAL A 329 5.04 -18.53 7.80
CA VAL A 329 3.82 -17.93 8.42
C VAL A 329 3.54 -18.30 9.88
N THR A 330 4.23 -19.27 10.46
CA THR A 330 4.02 -19.73 11.85
C THR A 330 5.33 -20.08 12.56
N SER A 331 6.47 -19.66 12.02
CA SER A 331 7.78 -20.04 12.52
C SER A 331 8.34 -19.08 13.57
N THR A 332 8.96 -19.68 14.60
CA THR A 332 9.84 -19.00 15.57
C THR A 332 11.22 -19.63 15.47
N TYR A 333 12.23 -18.86 15.07
CA TYR A 333 13.62 -19.31 14.96
C TYR A 333 14.44 -18.81 16.15
N GLU A 334 15.18 -19.72 16.77
CA GLU A 334 16.21 -19.41 17.75
C GLU A 334 17.60 -19.57 17.14
N MET A 335 18.37 -18.49 17.12
CA MET A 335 19.69 -18.43 16.49
C MET A 335 20.73 -18.08 17.55
N ARG A 336 21.49 -19.07 18.02
CA ARG A 336 22.56 -18.87 19.00
C ARG A 336 23.92 -18.74 18.36
N PHE A 337 24.71 -17.82 18.88
CA PHE A 337 26.07 -17.58 18.45
C PHE A 337 26.87 -16.85 19.54
N GLU A 338 28.19 -16.99 19.44
CA GLU A 338 29.16 -16.22 20.21
C GLU A 338 29.59 -15.00 19.39
N LEU A 339 29.69 -13.84 20.03
CA LEU A 339 30.36 -12.66 19.49
C LEU A 339 31.63 -12.37 20.27
N GLU A 340 32.77 -12.34 19.59
CA GLU A 340 34.01 -11.82 20.17
C GLU A 340 34.11 -10.33 19.85
N ASP A 341 34.14 -9.48 20.87
CA ASP A 341 34.31 -8.04 20.68
C ASP A 341 35.78 -7.63 20.45
N GLN A 342 36.04 -6.33 20.29
CA GLN A 342 37.39 -5.81 20.08
C GLN A 342 38.31 -5.99 21.30
N GLU A 343 37.74 -6.15 22.49
CA GLU A 343 38.45 -6.37 23.76
C GLU A 343 38.68 -7.86 24.06
N HIS A 344 38.33 -8.76 23.14
CA HIS A 344 38.38 -10.22 23.30
C HIS A 344 37.43 -10.77 24.38
N GLN A 345 36.34 -10.06 24.67
CA GLN A 345 35.26 -10.60 25.48
C GLN A 345 34.32 -11.41 24.59
N ILE A 346 33.87 -12.56 25.11
CA ILE A 346 32.97 -13.47 24.41
C ILE A 346 31.57 -13.26 24.95
N HIS A 347 30.69 -12.79 24.08
CA HIS A 347 29.29 -12.49 24.34
C HIS A 347 28.40 -13.61 23.81
N GLN A 348 27.60 -14.22 24.67
CA GLN A 348 26.69 -15.32 24.32
C GLN A 348 25.31 -14.76 23.95
N VAL A 349 24.89 -14.89 22.69
CA VAL A 349 23.66 -14.26 22.19
C VAL A 349 22.72 -15.27 21.54
N ALA A 350 21.42 -15.13 21.76
CA ALA A 350 20.36 -15.85 21.09
C ALA A 350 19.37 -14.88 20.44
N CYS A 351 19.43 -14.70 19.11
CA CYS A 351 18.42 -13.93 18.39
C CYS A 351 17.17 -14.79 18.15
N ILE A 352 16.00 -14.24 18.46
CA ILE A 352 14.70 -14.87 18.26
C ILE A 352 13.94 -14.10 17.18
N ASP A 353 13.78 -14.73 16.01
CA ASP A 353 12.97 -14.20 14.90
C ASP A 353 11.62 -14.92 14.84
N MET A 354 10.56 -14.14 14.68
CA MET A 354 9.19 -14.63 14.69
C MET A 354 8.48 -14.19 13.42
N ALA A 355 7.66 -15.09 12.88
CA ALA A 355 6.73 -14.77 11.81
C ALA A 355 5.90 -13.53 12.18
N GLY A 356 5.68 -12.63 11.23
CA GLY A 356 4.88 -11.42 11.52
C GLY A 356 3.43 -11.77 11.85
N GLU A 357 2.98 -12.90 11.33
CA GLU A 357 1.65 -13.44 11.51
C GLU A 357 1.40 -13.89 12.96
N LEU A 358 2.44 -14.29 13.71
CA LEU A 358 2.31 -14.53 15.16
C LEU A 358 1.84 -13.26 15.90
N PHE A 359 2.31 -12.10 15.45
CA PHE A 359 1.89 -10.81 15.98
C PHE A 359 0.41 -10.53 15.71
N THR A 360 -0.08 -10.92 14.53
CA THR A 360 -1.51 -10.84 14.22
C THR A 360 -2.32 -11.89 15.00
N CYS A 361 -1.75 -13.06 15.27
CA CYS A 361 -2.43 -14.11 16.05
C CYS A 361 -2.63 -13.70 17.51
N MET A 362 -1.70 -12.95 18.13
CA MET A 362 -1.90 -12.38 19.47
C MET A 362 -3.13 -11.47 19.52
N PHE A 363 -3.28 -10.59 18.53
CA PHE A 363 -4.44 -9.73 18.41
C PHE A 363 -5.74 -10.55 18.26
N MET A 364 -5.74 -11.54 17.36
CA MET A 364 -6.88 -12.42 17.14
C MET A 364 -7.27 -13.15 18.44
N GLN A 365 -6.29 -13.62 19.21
CA GLN A 365 -6.52 -14.28 20.50
C GLN A 365 -7.17 -13.33 21.52
N ASP A 366 -6.66 -12.11 21.66
CA ASP A 366 -7.22 -11.10 22.57
C ASP A 366 -8.62 -10.66 22.15
N ALA A 367 -8.90 -10.64 20.84
CA ALA A 367 -10.21 -10.32 20.26
C ALA A 367 -11.22 -11.49 20.34
N GLY A 368 -10.79 -12.68 20.78
CA GLY A 368 -11.63 -13.88 20.79
C GLY A 368 -11.97 -14.42 19.40
N GLU A 369 -11.15 -14.09 18.40
CA GLU A 369 -11.30 -14.59 17.03
C GLU A 369 -10.82 -16.04 16.90
N GLN A 370 -11.35 -16.75 15.90
CA GLN A 370 -10.97 -18.14 15.65
C GLN A 370 -9.59 -18.22 15.00
N LEU A 371 -8.66 -18.90 15.67
CA LEU A 371 -7.35 -19.26 15.14
C LEU A 371 -7.42 -20.60 14.40
N ARG A 372 -6.62 -20.74 13.34
CA ARG A 372 -6.37 -22.04 12.71
C ARG A 372 -5.42 -22.89 13.58
N ASP A 373 -5.42 -24.20 13.38
CA ASP A 373 -4.59 -25.15 14.15
C ASP A 373 -3.08 -24.81 14.09
N ASP A 374 -2.59 -24.40 12.91
CA ASP A 374 -1.18 -24.00 12.72
C ASP A 374 -0.84 -22.72 13.50
N GLN A 375 -1.77 -21.77 13.57
CA GLN A 375 -1.62 -20.52 14.33
C GLN A 375 -1.67 -20.77 15.83
N GLN A 376 -2.59 -21.62 16.28
CA GLN A 376 -2.74 -22.04 17.67
C GLN A 376 -1.44 -22.70 18.16
N GLN A 377 -0.91 -23.67 17.42
CA GLN A 377 0.32 -24.37 17.77
C GLN A 377 1.54 -23.43 17.83
N ALA A 378 1.60 -22.45 16.93
CA ALA A 378 2.68 -21.47 16.88
C ALA A 378 2.63 -20.50 18.07
N LEU A 379 1.44 -20.03 18.45
CA LEU A 379 1.24 -19.25 19.67
C LEU A 379 1.55 -20.06 20.92
N GLU A 380 1.16 -21.33 20.98
CA GLU A 380 1.52 -22.22 22.09
C GLU A 380 3.03 -22.39 22.23
N THR A 381 3.74 -22.55 21.11
CA THR A 381 5.20 -22.58 21.08
C THR A 381 5.80 -21.30 21.65
N LEU A 382 5.23 -20.15 21.28
CA LEU A 382 5.67 -18.85 21.78
C LEU A 382 5.36 -18.68 23.28
N HIS A 383 4.15 -18.99 23.73
CA HIS A 383 3.78 -18.99 25.14
C HIS A 383 4.67 -19.91 25.97
N ASN A 384 5.04 -21.07 25.43
CA ASN A 384 5.93 -22.00 26.11
C ASN A 384 7.30 -21.37 26.38
N ILE A 385 7.94 -20.76 25.37
CA ILE A 385 9.28 -20.17 25.55
C ILE A 385 9.27 -18.85 26.34
N LEU A 386 8.15 -18.13 26.36
CA LEU A 386 8.03 -16.86 27.09
C LEU A 386 7.57 -17.01 28.53
N LEU A 387 6.81 -18.08 28.86
CA LEU A 387 6.20 -18.29 30.17
C LEU A 387 6.50 -19.65 30.77
N SER A 388 5.95 -20.72 30.19
CA SER A 388 5.93 -22.06 30.82
C SER A 388 7.34 -22.62 31.04
N ASN A 389 8.21 -22.41 30.06
CA ASN A 389 9.61 -22.84 30.01
C ASN A 389 10.53 -21.61 29.84
N ARG A 390 10.12 -20.47 30.41
CA ARG A 390 10.89 -19.23 30.37
C ARG A 390 12.28 -19.44 30.98
N SER A 391 13.31 -19.03 30.25
CA SER A 391 14.69 -19.01 30.74
C SER A 391 14.94 -17.81 31.69
N ASN A 392 15.98 -17.94 32.52
CA ASN A 392 16.50 -16.83 33.35
C ASN A 392 17.50 -15.94 32.61
N ASN A 393 17.71 -16.17 31.30
CA ASN A 393 18.55 -15.33 30.46
C ASN A 393 18.06 -13.87 30.46
N ASN A 394 19.00 -12.95 30.36
CA ASN A 394 18.70 -11.53 30.14
C ASN A 394 18.08 -11.33 28.75
N LYS A 395 17.12 -10.42 28.63
CA LYS A 395 16.29 -10.24 27.43
C LYS A 395 16.35 -8.80 26.93
N ILE A 396 16.41 -8.67 25.61
CA ILE A 396 16.32 -7.42 24.86
C ILE A 396 15.18 -7.55 23.85
N HIS A 397 14.30 -6.56 23.78
CA HIS A 397 13.14 -6.58 22.88
C HIS A 397 13.25 -5.45 21.86
N PHE A 398 13.26 -5.79 20.57
CA PHE A 398 13.14 -4.84 19.46
C PHE A 398 11.74 -4.92 18.86
N PHE A 399 10.97 -3.84 18.95
CA PHE A 399 9.72 -3.69 18.23
C PHE A 399 9.98 -2.99 16.90
N VAL A 400 9.78 -3.72 15.81
CA VAL A 400 10.08 -3.27 14.44
C VAL A 400 8.86 -2.58 13.83
N VAL A 401 9.04 -1.31 13.45
CA VAL A 401 8.02 -0.44 12.86
C VAL A 401 8.50 -0.01 11.48
N GLU A 402 7.65 -0.12 10.44
CA GLU A 402 8.01 0.32 9.09
C GLU A 402 7.72 1.80 8.92
N TYR A 403 8.73 2.60 8.56
CA TYR A 403 8.54 4.01 8.25
C TYR A 403 7.66 4.18 6.99
N GLY A 404 6.64 5.04 7.10
CA GLY A 404 5.70 5.35 6.01
C GLY A 404 4.58 4.33 5.81
N ALA A 405 4.46 3.33 6.70
CA ALA A 405 3.41 2.32 6.64
C ALA A 405 2.22 2.62 7.56
N GLU A 406 2.16 3.79 8.20
CA GLU A 406 1.15 4.09 9.23
C GLU A 406 -0.30 4.02 8.73
N LYS A 407 -0.53 4.24 7.43
CA LYS A 407 -1.86 4.13 6.80
C LYS A 407 -2.11 2.78 6.13
N ARG A 408 -1.10 1.89 6.07
CA ARG A 408 -1.26 0.58 5.44
C ARG A 408 -2.14 -0.29 6.33
N LEU A 409 -3.17 -0.88 5.73
CA LEU A 409 -4.05 -1.82 6.40
C LEU A 409 -3.50 -3.24 6.25
N PHE A 410 -3.47 -3.95 7.36
CA PHE A 410 -3.17 -5.37 7.46
C PHE A 410 -4.43 -6.03 8.01
N ASN A 411 -5.03 -6.96 7.25
CA ASN A 411 -6.31 -7.58 7.59
C ASN A 411 -7.39 -6.55 8.01
N GLY A 412 -7.43 -5.39 7.34
CA GLY A 412 -8.40 -4.32 7.60
C GLY A 412 -8.02 -3.32 8.70
N LEU A 413 -6.93 -3.53 9.45
CA LEU A 413 -6.51 -2.65 10.55
C LEU A 413 -5.14 -2.01 10.29
N PRO A 414 -4.89 -0.78 10.77
CA PRO A 414 -3.58 -0.16 10.65
C PRO A 414 -2.56 -0.82 11.59
N GLN A 415 -1.27 -0.72 11.24
CA GLN A 415 -0.17 -1.30 12.02
C GLN A 415 -0.18 -0.89 13.52
N ALA A 416 -0.66 0.32 13.83
CA ALA A 416 -0.72 0.82 15.20
C ALA A 416 -1.58 -0.05 16.13
N GLU A 417 -2.69 -0.62 15.65
CA GLU A 417 -3.57 -1.46 16.47
C GLU A 417 -2.88 -2.77 16.88
N TYR A 418 -2.20 -3.42 15.93
CA TYR A 418 -1.43 -4.62 16.22
C TYR A 418 -0.28 -4.38 17.20
N LEU A 419 0.46 -3.27 17.04
CA LEU A 419 1.52 -2.88 17.96
C LEU A 419 1.01 -2.60 19.37
N ASN A 420 -0.11 -1.88 19.48
CA ASN A 420 -0.77 -1.60 20.77
C ASN A 420 -1.19 -2.88 21.48
N SER A 421 -1.94 -3.74 20.78
CA SER A 421 -2.47 -4.99 21.32
C SER A 421 -1.34 -5.90 21.78
N ALA A 422 -0.32 -6.11 20.94
CA ALA A 422 0.79 -6.98 21.29
C ALA A 422 1.60 -6.45 22.49
N ALA A 423 1.87 -5.14 22.58
CA ALA A 423 2.54 -4.59 23.75
C ALA A 423 1.74 -4.81 25.04
N ALA A 424 0.41 -4.65 24.99
CA ALA A 424 -0.46 -4.92 26.12
C ALA A 424 -0.50 -6.42 26.48
N HIS A 425 -0.62 -7.29 25.47
CA HIS A 425 -0.61 -8.74 25.62
C HIS A 425 0.66 -9.23 26.31
N LEU A 426 1.83 -8.87 25.76
CA LEU A 426 3.13 -9.25 26.31
C LEU A 426 3.33 -8.74 27.75
N ASN A 427 2.82 -7.54 28.05
CA ASN A 427 2.86 -7.01 29.42
C ASN A 427 1.95 -7.79 30.38
N ASN A 428 0.72 -8.10 29.96
CA ASN A 428 -0.24 -8.86 30.76
C ASN A 428 0.24 -10.30 31.04
N MET A 429 1.05 -10.85 30.13
CA MET A 429 1.73 -12.12 30.33
C MET A 429 2.84 -12.06 31.40
N GLY A 430 3.25 -10.88 31.87
CA GLY A 430 4.37 -10.71 32.79
C GLY A 430 5.74 -10.87 32.13
N LEU A 431 5.83 -10.67 30.81
CA LEU A 431 7.10 -10.79 30.08
C LEU A 431 8.16 -9.83 30.64
N PHE A 432 7.77 -8.62 31.01
CA PHE A 432 8.67 -7.55 31.44
C PHE A 432 8.95 -7.54 32.96
N ASP A 433 8.35 -8.46 33.71
CA ASP A 433 8.45 -8.50 35.18
C ASP A 433 9.86 -8.84 35.69
N SER A 434 10.66 -9.56 34.89
CA SER A 434 12.02 -9.95 35.26
C SER A 434 12.93 -10.10 34.04
N ASN A 435 14.24 -10.02 34.25
CA ASN A 435 15.27 -10.36 33.27
C ASN A 435 15.14 -9.62 31.91
N THR A 436 14.48 -8.46 31.87
CA THR A 436 14.41 -7.61 30.68
C THR A 436 15.32 -6.40 30.89
N ASP A 437 16.41 -6.34 30.13
CA ASP A 437 17.41 -5.28 30.29
C ASP A 437 17.09 -4.07 29.41
N ALA A 438 16.49 -4.29 28.24
CA ALA A 438 16.23 -3.22 27.29
C ALA A 438 15.02 -3.46 26.37
N ILE A 439 14.32 -2.36 26.06
CA ILE A 439 13.25 -2.30 25.04
C ILE A 439 13.58 -1.21 24.02
N TYR A 440 13.61 -1.57 22.74
CA TYR A 440 13.87 -0.67 21.62
C TYR A 440 12.70 -0.65 20.65
N VAL A 441 12.46 0.51 20.04
CA VAL A 441 11.65 0.62 18.82
C VAL A 441 12.60 0.78 17.64
N LEU A 442 12.72 -0.25 16.82
CA LEU A 442 13.52 -0.21 15.60
C LEU A 442 12.64 0.27 14.45
N ILE A 443 12.92 1.45 13.92
CA ILE A 443 12.17 1.99 12.78
C ILE A 443 12.94 1.62 11.51
N SER A 444 12.34 0.77 10.68
CA SER A 444 12.91 0.32 9.42
C SER A 444 12.58 1.26 8.25
N LYS A 445 13.34 1.16 7.16
CA LYS A 445 13.17 1.93 5.92
C LYS A 445 13.29 3.44 6.13
N VAL A 446 14.13 3.87 7.07
CA VAL A 446 14.34 5.31 7.37
C VAL A 446 15.04 6.06 6.22
N ASP A 447 15.62 5.36 5.25
CA ASP A 447 16.10 5.92 3.98
C ASP A 447 14.98 6.63 3.19
N LYS A 448 13.71 6.26 3.42
CA LYS A 448 12.54 6.94 2.83
C LYS A 448 12.14 8.22 3.57
N ALA A 449 12.75 8.53 4.71
CA ALA A 449 12.41 9.69 5.48
C ALA A 449 12.95 10.97 4.84
N SER A 450 12.06 11.89 4.46
CA SER A 450 12.42 13.27 4.12
C SER A 450 12.20 14.15 5.35
N TYR A 451 13.28 14.73 5.87
CA TYR A 451 13.26 15.54 7.08
C TYR A 451 14.30 16.66 7.03
N LYS A 452 14.13 17.66 7.90
CA LYS A 452 15.10 18.73 8.14
C LYS A 452 15.56 18.65 9.60
N GLY A 453 16.86 18.79 9.84
CA GLY A 453 17.43 18.76 11.18
C GLY A 453 17.77 17.34 11.64
N SER A 454 17.54 17.05 12.93
CA SER A 454 17.89 15.76 13.54
C SER A 454 16.95 14.64 13.12
N LEU A 455 17.51 13.49 12.73
CA LEU A 455 16.75 12.27 12.44
C LEU A 455 16.03 11.78 13.70
N ASP A 456 16.68 11.83 14.86
CA ASP A 456 16.12 11.33 16.12
C ASP A 456 14.86 12.13 16.50
N ASP A 457 14.90 13.46 16.36
CA ASP A 457 13.74 14.32 16.62
C ASP A 457 12.61 14.06 15.62
N HIS A 458 12.95 13.82 14.35
CA HIS A 458 11.98 13.47 13.32
C HIS A 458 11.29 12.14 13.62
N LEU A 459 12.05 11.12 13.99
CA LEU A 459 11.51 9.79 14.30
C LEU A 459 10.72 9.78 15.59
N LEU A 460 11.12 10.54 16.61
CA LEU A 460 10.32 10.73 17.81
C LEU A 460 8.98 11.38 17.47
N LYS A 461 8.98 12.45 16.67
CA LYS A 461 7.74 13.10 16.20
C LYS A 461 6.87 12.13 15.41
N TYR A 462 7.47 11.35 14.50
CA TYR A 462 6.77 10.31 13.73
C TYR A 462 6.07 9.31 14.65
N MET A 463 6.77 8.78 15.65
CA MET A 463 6.21 7.85 16.63
C MET A 463 5.10 8.48 17.47
N THR A 464 5.31 9.69 18.01
CA THR A 464 4.29 10.36 18.84
C THR A 464 3.08 10.85 18.06
N LYS A 465 3.21 11.02 16.74
CA LYS A 465 2.10 11.42 15.87
C LYS A 465 1.27 10.22 15.43
N ASN A 466 1.92 9.14 15.01
CA ASN A 466 1.26 8.03 14.33
C ASN A 466 1.06 6.79 15.21
N TYR A 467 1.84 6.65 16.29
CA TYR A 467 1.90 5.46 17.15
C TYR A 467 1.91 5.85 18.64
N LEU A 468 1.19 6.93 19.00
CA LEU A 468 1.24 7.50 20.35
C LEU A 468 0.83 6.51 21.45
N GLY A 469 -0.25 5.75 21.22
CA GLY A 469 -0.71 4.73 22.17
C GLY A 469 0.37 3.69 22.45
N PHE A 470 1.04 3.22 21.41
CA PHE A 470 2.06 2.18 21.48
C PHE A 470 3.29 2.69 22.22
N TYR A 471 3.75 3.89 21.83
CA TYR A 471 4.87 4.55 22.47
C TYR A 471 4.61 4.80 23.96
N ASN A 472 3.43 5.30 24.32
CA ASN A 472 3.07 5.56 25.72
C ASN A 472 2.95 4.27 26.53
N ASN A 473 2.45 3.17 25.95
CA ASN A 473 2.39 1.89 26.62
C ASN A 473 3.81 1.37 26.94
N LEU A 474 4.72 1.39 25.95
CA LEU A 474 6.12 1.03 26.18
C LEU A 474 6.80 1.95 27.19
N LEU A 475 6.51 3.25 27.17
CA LEU A 475 7.05 4.21 28.13
C LEU A 475 6.60 3.91 29.56
N ARG A 476 5.33 3.53 29.74
CA ARG A 476 4.80 3.07 31.02
C ARG A 476 5.52 1.81 31.50
N ILE A 477 5.61 0.79 30.64
CA ILE A 477 6.32 -0.47 30.93
C ILE A 477 7.77 -0.18 31.34
N CYS A 478 8.48 0.66 30.59
CA CYS A 478 9.86 1.00 30.92
C CYS A 478 9.99 1.68 32.29
N LYS A 479 9.03 2.52 32.69
CA LYS A 479 9.02 3.18 34.01
C LYS A 479 8.69 2.21 35.14
N GLU A 480 7.67 1.38 34.96
CA GLU A 480 7.20 0.42 35.98
C GLU A 480 8.25 -0.65 36.28
N HIS A 481 8.96 -1.12 35.25
CA HIS A 481 9.96 -2.18 35.36
C HIS A 481 11.42 -1.66 35.39
N ASN A 482 11.61 -0.33 35.44
CA ASN A 482 12.93 0.32 35.41
C ASN A 482 13.83 -0.10 34.22
N ILE A 483 13.21 -0.39 33.07
CA ILE A 483 13.91 -0.75 31.83
C ILE A 483 14.38 0.54 31.16
N ASN A 484 15.61 0.55 30.62
CA ASN A 484 16.19 1.71 29.93
C ASN A 484 16.09 3.03 30.71
N ASN A 485 16.18 2.98 32.05
CA ASN A 485 15.98 4.13 32.93
C ASN A 485 14.63 4.85 32.71
N GLY A 486 13.56 4.10 32.45
CA GLY A 486 12.21 4.64 32.27
C GLY A 486 11.97 5.32 30.93
N ARG A 487 12.76 5.01 29.89
CA ARG A 487 12.68 5.62 28.55
C ARG A 487 12.54 4.58 27.45
N VAL A 488 11.86 4.95 26.37
CA VAL A 488 11.81 4.16 25.13
C VAL A 488 12.88 4.68 24.18
N ASN A 489 13.81 3.82 23.78
CA ASN A 489 14.87 4.15 22.84
C ASN A 489 14.44 3.82 21.41
N ILE A 490 14.53 4.80 20.51
CA ILE A 490 14.25 4.61 19.09
C ILE A 490 15.56 4.35 18.35
N VAL A 491 15.59 3.31 17.53
CA VAL A 491 16.75 2.89 16.74
C VAL A 491 16.42 3.07 15.26
N PRO A 492 16.97 4.09 14.57
CA PRO A 492 16.82 4.24 13.13
C PRO A 492 17.51 3.09 12.40
N PHE A 493 16.85 2.48 11.42
CA PHE A 493 17.38 1.35 10.69
C PHE A 493 17.10 1.42 9.18
N SER A 494 18.17 1.36 8.39
CA SER A 494 18.13 1.16 6.95
C SER A 494 19.16 0.11 6.53
N ILE A 495 18.83 -0.61 5.46
CA ILE A 495 19.74 -1.54 4.78
C ILE A 495 20.46 -0.86 3.60
N GLY A 496 20.22 0.42 3.35
CA GLY A 496 20.75 1.16 2.21
C GLY A 496 19.71 1.35 1.10
N GLU A 497 20.19 1.72 -0.09
CA GLU A 497 19.34 2.01 -1.26
C GLU A 497 18.67 0.72 -1.75
N VAL A 498 17.35 0.74 -1.93
CA VAL A 498 16.57 -0.40 -2.42
C VAL A 498 16.12 -0.13 -3.85
N CYS A 499 16.22 -1.14 -4.71
CA CYS A 499 15.78 -1.06 -6.11
C CYS A 499 15.01 -2.34 -6.48
N PHE A 500 14.02 -2.20 -7.37
CA PHE A 500 13.16 -3.27 -7.85
C PHE A 500 12.44 -4.07 -6.75
N LYS A 501 12.23 -3.50 -5.57
CA LYS A 501 11.67 -4.17 -4.37
C LYS A 501 12.49 -5.35 -3.81
N ASP A 502 13.44 -5.88 -4.58
CA ASP A 502 14.08 -7.18 -4.35
C ASP A 502 15.57 -7.07 -4.06
N TYR A 503 16.20 -5.92 -4.33
CA TYR A 503 17.63 -5.72 -4.16
C TYR A 503 17.94 -4.48 -3.33
N CYS A 504 19.06 -4.51 -2.61
CA CYS A 504 19.61 -3.31 -1.99
C CYS A 504 21.12 -3.17 -2.21
N LEU A 505 21.60 -1.94 -2.35
CA LEU A 505 23.01 -1.61 -2.17
C LEU A 505 23.26 -1.50 -0.66
N PHE A 506 23.91 -2.53 -0.10
CA PHE A 506 23.91 -2.70 1.35
C PHE A 506 24.81 -1.68 2.08
N ASP A 507 24.20 -0.88 2.96
CA ASP A 507 24.87 -0.03 3.94
C ASP A 507 24.81 -0.67 5.34
N ALA A 508 25.98 -1.02 5.88
CA ALA A 508 26.10 -1.68 7.16
C ALA A 508 25.98 -0.75 8.38
N THR A 509 25.86 0.56 8.19
CA THR A 509 25.91 1.56 9.29
C THR A 509 24.85 1.31 10.36
N SER A 510 23.61 1.05 9.97
CA SER A 510 22.52 0.80 10.95
C SER A 510 22.69 -0.55 11.64
N ALA A 511 23.05 -1.58 10.89
CA ALA A 511 23.28 -2.93 11.39
C ALA A 511 24.40 -2.97 12.44
N THR A 512 25.51 -2.30 12.14
CA THR A 512 26.68 -2.12 13.02
C THR A 512 26.28 -1.54 14.38
N LYS A 513 25.46 -0.49 14.40
CA LYS A 513 24.96 0.11 15.65
C LYS A 513 24.14 -0.85 16.51
N VAL A 514 23.40 -1.77 15.89
CA VAL A 514 22.64 -2.80 16.64
C VAL A 514 23.56 -3.90 17.16
N VAL A 515 24.60 -4.28 16.42
CA VAL A 515 25.64 -5.20 16.92
C VAL A 515 26.35 -4.59 18.14
N ASP A 516 26.64 -3.28 18.12
CA ASP A 516 27.19 -2.58 19.30
C ASP A 516 26.23 -2.64 20.51
N LEU A 517 24.91 -2.58 20.29
CA LEU A 517 23.93 -2.78 21.36
C LEU A 517 23.97 -4.21 21.90
N PHE A 518 24.20 -5.22 21.05
CA PHE A 518 24.37 -6.60 21.53
C PHE A 518 25.58 -6.67 22.44
N ILE A 519 26.75 -6.20 22.00
CA ILE A 519 27.99 -6.21 22.81
C ILE A 519 27.80 -5.45 24.13
N ARG A 520 27.09 -4.32 24.13
CA ARG A 520 26.90 -3.50 25.34
C ARG A 520 26.03 -4.16 26.41
N TYR A 521 25.01 -4.92 26.01
CA TYR A 521 23.98 -5.44 26.92
C TYR A 521 24.00 -6.96 27.07
N SER A 522 24.84 -7.66 26.32
CA SER A 522 24.87 -9.11 26.39
C SER A 522 25.73 -9.65 27.53
N TYR A 523 25.41 -10.86 27.94
CA TYR A 523 26.17 -11.62 28.91
C TYR A 523 27.51 -12.02 28.29
N TYR A 524 28.59 -11.72 29.01
CA TYR A 524 29.92 -12.22 28.72
C TYR A 524 30.50 -12.91 29.95
N GLU A 525 31.29 -13.97 29.73
CA GLU A 525 32.02 -14.60 30.82
C GLU A 525 33.18 -13.70 31.27
N GLU A 526 33.07 -13.09 32.44
CA GLU A 526 34.21 -12.41 33.05
C GLU A 526 35.32 -13.43 33.33
N LYS A 527 36.50 -13.23 32.72
CA LYS A 527 37.71 -14.00 33.09
C LYS A 527 37.91 -13.88 34.59
N SER A 528 37.90 -15.02 35.29
CA SER A 528 38.13 -15.12 36.73
C SER A 528 39.37 -14.31 37.12
N TRP A 529 39.32 -13.62 38.26
CA TRP A 529 40.41 -12.78 38.79
C TRP A 529 41.77 -13.51 38.82
N LEU A 530 41.76 -14.84 39.03
CA LEU A 530 42.95 -15.70 38.96
C LEU A 530 43.54 -15.80 37.55
N GLN A 531 42.69 -15.90 36.51
CA GLN A 531 43.13 -15.92 35.12
C GLN A 531 43.67 -14.56 34.67
N LYS A 532 43.10 -13.45 35.16
CA LYS A 532 43.64 -12.10 34.92
C LYS A 532 45.05 -11.94 35.53
N LEU A 533 45.26 -12.43 36.77
CA LEU A 533 46.58 -12.46 37.41
C LEU A 533 47.59 -13.37 36.68
N ILE A 534 47.19 -14.59 36.32
CA ILE A 534 48.08 -15.54 35.61
C ILE A 534 48.54 -14.98 34.26
N ASN A 535 47.66 -14.27 33.54
CA ASN A 535 48.03 -13.64 32.27
C ASN A 535 48.94 -12.42 32.45
N MET A 536 48.82 -11.69 33.56
CA MET A 536 49.74 -10.60 33.92
C MET A 536 51.16 -11.08 34.22
N PHE A 537 51.35 -12.33 34.68
CA PHE A 537 52.66 -12.94 34.89
C PHE A 537 53.20 -13.70 33.66
N LYS A 538 52.44 -13.72 32.55
CA LYS A 538 52.84 -14.32 31.26
C LYS A 538 53.13 -13.29 30.17
N SER A 539 52.89 -12.00 30.43
CA SER A 539 53.46 -10.87 29.68
C SER A 539 54.73 -10.38 30.38
#